data_AF-A0A0P0Z8X8-F1
#
_entry.id   AF-A0A0P0Z8X8-F1
#
_cell.length_a   1.000
_cell.length_b   1.000
_cell.length_c   1.000
_cell.angle_alpha   90.00
_cell.angle_beta   90.00
_cell.angle_gamma   90.00
#
_symmetry.space_group_name_H-M   'P 1'
#
loop_
_entity.id
_entity.type
_entity.pdbx_description
1 polymer ?
#
loop_
_entity_poly.entity_id
_entity_poly.type
_entity_poly.pdbx_seq_one_letter_code
_entity_poly.pdbx_strand_id
1 'polypeptide(L)'
;MVLATVALAGCRTDAAPLAVPVGPAPNAAEVRYIRDTGAAIYRRQGFERTRGFVFAEPGRGFAVCLRAPLRDGRLDHTLLILQRRIEGAVSQVEDDATILRAAADVGPCRNRSDWVPA
;
A
#
# COMPACT_ATOMS: atom_id res chain seq x y z
N MET A 1 -0.79 -13.58 60.25
CA MET A 1 -1.52 -13.81 58.98
C MET A 1 -1.43 -12.51 58.19
N VAL A 2 -0.51 -12.39 57.25
CA VAL A 2 -0.21 -11.14 56.52
C VAL A 2 -0.77 -11.28 55.11
N LEU A 3 -1.75 -10.42 54.78
CA LEU A 3 -2.35 -10.32 53.45
C LEU A 3 -1.43 -9.49 52.54
N ALA A 4 -0.90 -10.11 51.50
CA ALA A 4 -0.14 -9.44 50.45
C ALA A 4 -1.09 -9.03 49.30
N THR A 5 -1.35 -7.73 49.17
CA THR A 5 -2.05 -7.13 48.04
C THR A 5 -1.06 -6.90 46.89
N VAL A 6 -1.13 -7.72 45.85
CA VAL A 6 -0.35 -7.50 44.61
C VAL A 6 -1.18 -6.61 43.69
N ALA A 7 -0.75 -5.35 43.54
CA ALA A 7 -1.30 -4.42 42.57
C ALA A 7 -0.86 -4.84 41.16
N LEU A 8 -1.81 -5.30 40.34
CA LEU A 8 -1.62 -5.51 38.90
C LEU A 8 -1.52 -4.14 38.22
N ALA A 9 -0.29 -3.65 38.04
CA ALA A 9 0.01 -2.54 37.16
C ALA A 9 -0.29 -2.97 35.71
N GLY A 10 -1.35 -2.42 35.13
CA GLY A 10 -1.73 -2.66 33.74
C GLY A 10 -0.68 -2.09 32.79
N CYS A 11 -0.03 -2.96 32.02
CA CYS A 11 0.76 -2.55 30.87
C CYS A 11 -0.17 -2.00 29.78
N ARG A 12 -0.35 -0.68 29.71
CA ARG A 12 -0.77 -0.03 28.45
C ARG A 12 0.44 -0.06 27.52
N THR A 13 0.52 -1.10 26.70
CA THR A 13 1.44 -1.12 25.57
C THR A 13 0.88 -0.17 24.52
N ASP A 14 1.34 1.09 24.56
CA ASP A 14 1.22 2.03 23.45
C ASP A 14 2.12 1.47 22.34
N ALA A 15 1.57 0.54 21.55
CA ALA A 15 2.26 -0.03 20.41
C ALA A 15 2.37 1.09 19.38
N ALA A 16 3.47 1.85 19.43
CA ALA A 16 3.84 2.79 18.39
C ALA A 16 3.70 2.06 17.04
N PRO A 17 2.98 2.62 16.05
CA PRO A 17 2.77 1.95 14.78
C PRO A 17 4.14 1.65 14.18
N LEU A 18 4.45 0.35 14.03
CA LEU A 18 5.68 -0.11 13.43
C LEU A 18 5.81 0.58 12.06
N ALA A 19 6.80 1.45 11.93
CA ALA A 19 7.08 2.12 10.67
C ALA A 19 7.49 1.04 9.66
N VAL A 20 6.53 0.63 8.82
CA VAL A 20 6.80 -0.38 7.79
C VAL A 20 7.82 0.23 6.83
N PRO A 21 8.95 -0.44 6.56
CA PRO A 21 9.98 0.08 5.66
C PRO A 21 9.37 0.55 4.33
N VAL A 22 9.80 1.72 3.88
CA VAL A 22 9.42 2.27 2.58
C VAL A 22 10.49 1.82 1.58
N GLY A 23 10.08 1.04 0.59
CA GLY A 23 10.97 0.65 -0.51
C GLY A 23 11.32 1.84 -1.41
N PRO A 24 12.11 1.62 -2.48
CA PRO A 24 12.49 2.69 -3.39
C PRO A 24 11.25 3.40 -3.96
N ALA A 25 11.38 4.70 -4.23
CA ALA A 25 10.31 5.47 -4.84
C ALA A 25 10.10 5.06 -6.30
N PRO A 26 8.84 5.01 -6.80
CA PRO A 26 8.58 4.90 -8.22
C PRO A 26 9.14 6.12 -8.97
N ASN A 27 9.67 5.91 -10.17
CA ASN A 27 10.13 6.97 -11.06
C ASN A 27 8.93 7.68 -11.74
N ALA A 28 9.18 8.74 -12.52
CA ALA A 28 8.11 9.53 -13.14
C ALA A 28 7.21 8.73 -14.10
N ALA A 29 7.76 7.77 -14.85
CA ALA A 29 6.99 6.93 -15.76
C ALA A 29 6.12 5.94 -14.97
N GLU A 30 6.66 5.36 -13.92
CA GLU A 30 5.95 4.46 -13.00
C GLU A 30 4.83 5.19 -12.27
N VAL A 31 5.08 6.41 -11.76
CA VAL A 31 4.03 7.25 -11.13
C VAL A 31 2.91 7.53 -12.12
N ARG A 32 3.22 7.89 -13.37
CA ARG A 32 2.21 8.11 -14.41
C ARG A 32 1.39 6.86 -14.67
N TYR A 33 2.05 5.71 -14.83
CA TYR A 33 1.38 4.43 -15.06
C TYR A 33 0.48 4.05 -13.88
N ILE A 34 0.97 4.17 -12.65
CA ILE A 34 0.21 3.93 -11.42
C ILE A 34 -1.02 4.83 -11.36
N ARG A 35 -0.85 6.12 -11.68
CA ARG A 35 -1.94 7.09 -11.67
C ARG A 35 -3.01 6.74 -12.71
N ASP A 36 -2.61 6.48 -13.94
CA ASP A 36 -3.53 6.18 -15.04
C ASP A 36 -4.27 4.84 -14.79
N THR A 37 -3.57 3.83 -14.26
CA THR A 37 -4.15 2.53 -13.86
C THR A 37 -5.09 2.67 -12.67
N GLY A 38 -4.69 3.39 -11.63
CA GLY A 38 -5.52 3.64 -10.45
C GLY A 38 -6.78 4.44 -10.78
N ALA A 39 -6.69 5.40 -11.70
CA ALA A 39 -7.85 6.12 -12.21
C ALA A 39 -8.83 5.19 -12.95
N ALA A 40 -8.35 4.15 -13.65
CA ALA A 40 -9.22 3.13 -14.23
C ALA A 40 -9.87 2.25 -13.14
N ILE A 41 -9.10 1.77 -12.16
CA ILE A 41 -9.57 0.93 -11.05
C ILE A 41 -10.66 1.63 -10.24
N TYR A 42 -10.42 2.88 -9.85
CA TYR A 42 -11.32 3.68 -9.01
C TYR A 42 -12.26 4.58 -9.81
N ARG A 43 -12.42 4.33 -11.12
CA ARG A 43 -13.38 5.03 -11.98
C ARG A 43 -13.28 6.57 -11.90
N ARG A 44 -12.04 7.07 -11.94
CA ARG A 44 -11.64 8.49 -11.83
C ARG A 44 -11.95 9.17 -10.49
N GLN A 45 -12.29 8.39 -9.46
CA GLN A 45 -12.34 8.92 -8.10
C GLN A 45 -10.92 9.26 -7.60
N GLY A 46 -10.81 10.28 -6.76
CA GLY A 46 -9.56 10.58 -6.05
C GLY A 46 -9.10 9.39 -5.20
N PHE A 47 -7.82 9.06 -5.29
CA PHE A 47 -7.20 7.94 -4.58
C PHE A 47 -5.77 8.31 -4.16
N GLU A 48 -5.24 7.53 -3.24
CA GLU A 48 -3.88 7.67 -2.72
C GLU A 48 -3.05 6.44 -3.07
N ARG A 49 -1.73 6.60 -3.06
CA ARG A 49 -0.76 5.52 -3.20
C ARG A 49 0.29 5.58 -2.10
N THR A 50 1.00 4.49 -1.84
CA THR A 50 2.21 4.56 -1.00
C THR A 50 3.30 5.39 -1.68
N ARG A 51 4.10 6.08 -0.87
CA ARG A 51 5.20 6.94 -1.34
C ARG A 51 6.25 6.11 -2.09
N GLY A 52 6.58 4.94 -1.55
CA GLY A 52 7.50 3.98 -2.14
C GLY A 52 6.82 2.66 -2.49
N PHE A 53 7.59 1.78 -3.13
CA PHE A 53 7.19 0.39 -3.30
C PHE A 53 7.10 -0.31 -1.92
N VAL A 54 6.08 -1.15 -1.74
CA VAL A 54 5.90 -1.99 -0.55
C VAL A 54 6.85 -3.20 -0.60
N PHE A 55 7.13 -3.69 -1.81
CA PHE A 55 8.28 -4.55 -2.11
C PHE A 55 8.79 -4.26 -3.52
N ALA A 56 10.07 -4.49 -3.74
CA ALA A 56 10.76 -4.21 -5.01
C ALA A 56 11.84 -5.27 -5.24
N GLU A 57 11.45 -6.40 -5.82
CA GLU A 57 12.31 -7.57 -6.00
C GLU A 57 12.18 -8.10 -7.43
N PRO A 58 13.28 -8.40 -8.15
CA PRO A 58 13.21 -8.86 -9.54
C PRO A 58 12.34 -10.10 -9.77
N GLY A 59 12.22 -10.99 -8.79
CA GLY A 59 11.39 -12.21 -8.88
C GLY A 59 9.93 -12.03 -8.47
N ARG A 60 9.58 -10.90 -7.84
CA ARG A 60 8.24 -10.62 -7.31
C ARG A 60 7.58 -9.40 -7.95
N GLY A 61 8.38 -8.54 -8.58
CA GLY A 61 7.97 -7.26 -9.13
C GLY A 61 8.08 -6.11 -8.14
N PHE A 62 7.44 -5.00 -8.50
CA PHE A 62 7.48 -3.72 -7.81
C PHE A 62 6.06 -3.32 -7.42
N ALA A 63 5.73 -3.51 -6.14
CA ALA A 63 4.36 -3.35 -5.67
C ALA A 63 4.11 -1.99 -5.02
N VAL A 64 2.99 -1.37 -5.38
CA VAL A 64 2.47 -0.15 -4.76
C VAL A 64 1.08 -0.44 -4.23
N CYS A 65 0.82 0.00 -3.01
CA CYS A 65 -0.53 -0.01 -2.47
C CYS A 65 -1.27 1.24 -2.91
N LEU A 66 -2.51 1.05 -3.34
CA LEU A 66 -3.46 2.11 -3.67
C LEU A 66 -4.63 2.04 -2.71
N ARG A 67 -5.24 3.18 -2.40
CA ARG A 67 -6.50 3.21 -1.66
C ARG A 67 -7.43 4.33 -2.10
N ALA A 68 -8.73 4.07 -2.03
CA ALA A 68 -9.76 5.08 -2.22
C ALA A 68 -10.88 4.91 -1.18
N PRO A 69 -11.55 6.00 -0.77
CA PRO A 69 -12.69 5.90 0.12
C PRO A 69 -13.89 5.22 -0.57
N LEU A 70 -14.54 4.30 0.10
CA LEU A 70 -15.85 3.76 -0.27
C LEU A 70 -16.96 4.68 0.26
N ARG A 71 -18.17 4.51 -0.28
CA ARG A 71 -19.35 5.30 0.13
C ARG A 71 -19.71 5.14 1.61
N ASP A 72 -19.34 4.01 2.21
CA ASP A 72 -19.59 3.68 3.62
C ASP A 72 -18.43 4.13 4.55
N GLY A 73 -17.46 4.87 4.03
CA GLY A 73 -16.31 5.38 4.78
C GLY A 73 -15.18 4.37 4.96
N ARG A 74 -15.33 3.12 4.52
CA ARG A 74 -14.21 2.16 4.49
C ARG A 74 -13.22 2.53 3.38
N LEU A 75 -12.01 1.98 3.46
CA LEU A 75 -11.01 2.14 2.42
C LEU A 75 -10.98 0.89 1.53
N ASP A 76 -11.23 1.09 0.24
CA ASP A 76 -10.93 0.09 -0.77
C ASP A 76 -9.43 0.09 -1.01
N HIS A 77 -8.80 -1.09 -0.91
CA HIS A 77 -7.37 -1.24 -1.08
C HIS A 77 -7.09 -2.08 -2.32
N THR A 78 -6.06 -1.69 -3.06
CA THR A 78 -5.57 -2.43 -4.22
C THR A 78 -4.06 -2.53 -4.12
N LEU A 79 -3.51 -3.70 -4.39
CA LEU A 79 -2.08 -3.91 -4.56
C LEU A 79 -1.79 -3.99 -6.06
N LEU A 80 -1.08 -3.00 -6.58
CA LEU A 80 -0.65 -2.94 -7.97
C LEU A 80 0.80 -3.39 -8.05
N ILE A 81 1.09 -4.43 -8.82
CA ILE A 81 2.43 -5.00 -8.96
C ILE A 81 2.92 -4.81 -10.38
N LEU A 82 3.95 -3.98 -10.58
CA LEU A 82 4.64 -3.88 -11.86
C LEU A 82 5.63 -5.04 -11.99
N GLN A 83 5.59 -5.80 -13.07
CA GLN A 83 6.44 -6.98 -13.27
C GLN A 83 7.92 -6.59 -13.47
N ARG A 84 8.18 -5.38 -13.96
CA ARG A 84 9.52 -4.81 -14.17
C ARG A 84 9.53 -3.31 -13.90
N ARG A 85 10.72 -2.71 -13.76
CA ARG A 85 10.88 -1.25 -13.77
C ARG A 85 10.46 -0.71 -15.13
N ILE A 86 9.87 0.48 -15.13
CA ILE A 86 9.48 1.15 -16.37
C ILE A 86 10.54 2.19 -16.71
N GLU A 87 11.17 2.03 -17.88
CA GLU A 87 12.14 2.97 -18.44
C GLU A 87 11.58 3.57 -19.73
N GLY A 88 11.37 4.89 -19.76
CA GLY A 88 10.91 5.60 -20.97
C GLY A 88 9.39 5.58 -21.23
N ALA A 89 9.01 5.58 -22.51
CA ALA A 89 7.61 5.68 -22.94
C ALA A 89 6.91 4.31 -22.83
N VAL A 90 5.85 4.26 -22.02
CA VAL A 90 5.10 3.02 -21.75
C VAL A 90 4.08 2.79 -22.86
N SER A 91 4.19 1.67 -23.57
CA SER A 91 3.07 1.17 -24.37
C SER A 91 2.00 0.65 -23.42
N GLN A 92 0.78 1.20 -23.47
CA GLN A 92 -0.36 0.73 -22.67
C GLN A 92 -0.80 -0.72 -23.00
N VAL A 93 -0.15 -1.36 -23.97
CA VAL A 93 -0.47 -2.70 -24.48
C VAL A 93 0.37 -3.80 -23.82
N GLU A 94 1.44 -3.45 -23.10
CA GLU A 94 2.21 -4.42 -22.34
C GLU A 94 1.53 -4.62 -20.97
N ASP A 95 0.87 -5.76 -20.80
CA ASP A 95 0.18 -6.25 -19.58
C ASP A 95 1.17 -6.48 -18.41
N ASP A 96 2.03 -5.49 -18.13
CA ASP A 96 3.14 -5.57 -17.20
C ASP A 96 2.72 -5.31 -15.75
N ALA A 97 1.42 -5.36 -15.46
CA ALA A 97 0.90 -5.11 -14.13
C ALA A 97 -0.14 -6.13 -13.68
N THR A 98 0.05 -6.62 -12.47
CA THR A 98 -0.95 -7.43 -11.76
C THR A 98 -1.70 -6.57 -10.77
N ILE A 99 -3.03 -6.66 -10.79
CA ILE A 99 -3.93 -5.92 -9.91
C ILE A 99 -4.56 -6.91 -8.92
N LEU A 100 -4.19 -6.81 -7.65
CA LEU A 100 -4.75 -7.65 -6.59
C LEU A 100 -5.65 -6.82 -5.67
N ARG A 101 -6.88 -7.31 -5.46
CA ARG A 101 -7.91 -6.64 -4.66
C ARG A 101 -8.57 -7.55 -3.63
N ALA A 102 -8.23 -8.84 -3.63
CA ALA A 102 -8.76 -9.74 -2.64
C ALA A 102 -8.22 -9.37 -1.26
N ALA A 103 -9.06 -9.54 -0.24
CA ALA A 103 -8.75 -9.13 1.13
C ALA A 103 -7.45 -9.75 1.69
N ALA A 104 -7.10 -10.94 1.21
CA ALA A 104 -5.88 -11.66 1.58
C ALA A 104 -4.62 -11.03 0.96
N ASP A 105 -4.70 -10.54 -0.27
CA ASP A 105 -3.54 -10.02 -1.01
C ASP A 105 -3.18 -8.60 -0.60
N VAL A 106 -4.18 -7.81 -0.17
CA VAL A 106 -4.00 -6.40 0.21
C VAL A 106 -3.64 -6.23 1.69
N GLY A 107 -3.33 -7.32 2.40
CA GLY A 107 -2.81 -7.30 3.77
C GLY A 107 -1.67 -6.31 3.98
N PRO A 108 -0.65 -6.25 3.10
CA PRO A 108 0.46 -5.29 3.19
C PRO A 108 0.03 -3.82 3.16
N CYS A 109 -1.15 -3.50 2.60
CA CYS A 109 -1.63 -2.12 2.45
C CYS A 109 -2.28 -1.58 3.74
N ARG A 110 -2.91 -2.43 4.55
CA ARG A 110 -3.79 -1.99 5.65
C ARG A 110 -3.07 -1.18 6.73
N ASN A 111 -1.81 -1.51 6.99
CA ASN A 111 -1.02 -0.92 8.07
C ASN A 111 -0.02 0.13 7.57
N ARG A 112 -0.14 0.59 6.32
CA ARG A 112 0.73 1.63 5.77
C ARG A 112 0.33 3.01 6.28
N SER A 113 1.32 3.87 6.48
CA SER A 113 1.15 5.26 6.91
C SER A 113 1.75 6.28 5.93
N ASP A 114 2.45 5.82 4.89
CA ASP A 114 3.20 6.63 3.92
C ASP A 114 2.39 7.02 2.68
N TRP A 115 1.11 7.30 2.85
CA TRP A 115 0.20 7.61 1.75
C TRP A 115 0.46 9.01 1.18
N VAL A 116 0.37 9.11 -0.14
CA VAL A 116 0.45 10.36 -0.91
C VAL A 116 -0.65 10.38 -1.97
N PRO A 117 -1.17 11.56 -2.35
CA PRO A 117 -2.03 11.69 -3.53
C PRO A 117 -1.34 11.10 -4.77
N ALA A 118 -2.11 10.39 -5.59
CA ALA A 118 -1.61 9.73 -6.80
C ALA A 118 -1.58 10.65 -8.04
#